data_AF-A0A853IJZ1-F1
#
_entry.id   AF-A0A853IJZ1-F1
#
_cell.length_a   1.000
_cell.length_b   1.000
_cell.length_c   1.000
_cell.angle_alpha   90.00
_cell.angle_beta   90.00
_cell.angle_gamma   90.00
#
_symmetry.space_group_name_H-M   'P 1'
#
loop_
_entity.id
_entity.type
_entity.pdbx_description
1 polymer ?
#
loop_
_entity_poly.entity_id
_entity_poly.type
_entity_poly.pdbx_seq_one_letter_code
_entity_poly.pdbx_strand_id
1 'polypeptide(L)'
;MFYNIQMLRAFAAIVVFLHHALPHYTTMNGTASLLISFAEYGYIGVDIFFVISGFVICHTTIHKERNYHNLYKFVKHRMLRIYLGYWPFFFIAFLLSYYSDPQKLERIDLLGSFFLTNSNLYDLLLPVT
;
A
#
# COMPACT_ATOMS: atom_id res chain seq x y z
N MET A 1 -7.20 23.08 4.87
CA MET A 1 -6.88 21.64 4.94
C MET A 1 -7.98 20.97 5.76
N PHE A 2 -8.67 19.97 5.22
CA PHE A 2 -9.77 19.30 5.94
C PHE A 2 -9.22 18.27 6.93
N TYR A 3 -8.83 18.71 8.13
CA TYR A 3 -8.23 17.82 9.13
C TYR A 3 -9.12 16.62 9.45
N ASN A 4 -10.42 16.83 9.63
CA ASN A 4 -11.39 15.76 9.92
C ASN A 4 -11.42 14.69 8.82
N ILE A 5 -11.36 15.09 7.55
CA ILE A 5 -11.36 14.18 6.40
C ILE A 5 -10.05 13.40 6.33
N GLN A 6 -8.91 14.03 6.65
CA GLN A 6 -7.63 13.34 6.72
C GLN A 6 -7.58 12.34 7.88
N MET A 7 -8.13 12.69 9.04
CA MET A 7 -8.27 11.77 10.18
C MET A 7 -9.16 10.58 9.84
N LEU A 8 -10.28 10.81 9.14
CA LEU A 8 -11.15 9.73 8.70
C LEU A 8 -10.44 8.78 7.72
N ARG A 9 -9.60 9.31 6.82
CA ARG A 9 -8.76 8.48 5.95
C ARG A 9 -7.73 7.67 6.74
N ALA A 10 -7.11 8.26 7.77
CA ALA A 10 -6.18 7.56 8.65
C ALA A 10 -6.87 6.43 9.42
N PHE A 11 -8.06 6.69 9.97
CA PHE A 11 -8.90 5.69 10.62
C PHE A 11 -9.25 4.55 9.67
N ALA A 12 -9.73 4.86 8.46
CA ALA A 12 -10.03 3.86 7.45
C ALA A 12 -8.82 2.99 7.11
N ALA A 13 -7.63 3.57 6.96
CA ALA A 13 -6.40 2.81 6.71
C ALA A 13 -6.02 1.87 7.86
N ILE A 14 -6.21 2.29 9.12
CA ILE A 14 -5.97 1.43 10.30
C ILE A 14 -6.95 0.25 10.30
N VAL A 15 -8.23 0.50 10.01
CA VAL A 15 -9.25 -0.54 9.96
C VAL A 15 -8.94 -1.58 8.87
N VAL A 16 -8.49 -1.14 7.68
CA VAL A 16 -8.02 -2.04 6.61
C VAL A 16 -6.77 -2.81 7.02
N PHE A 17 -5.83 -2.16 7.70
CA PHE A 17 -4.64 -2.83 8.22
C PHE A 17 -5.00 -3.93 9.21
N LEU A 18 -5.91 -3.67 10.15
CA LEU A 18 -6.37 -4.68 11.12
C LEU A 18 -7.03 -5.87 10.42
N HIS A 19 -7.82 -5.62 9.37
CA HIS A 19 -8.40 -6.69 8.56
C HIS A 19 -7.34 -7.61 7.95
N HIS A 20 -6.29 -7.06 7.33
CA HIS A 20 -5.22 -7.85 6.73
C HIS A 20 -4.27 -8.46 7.76
N ALA A 21 -4.15 -7.87 8.95
CA ALA A 21 -3.37 -8.43 10.05
C ALA A 21 -4.09 -9.60 10.76
N LEU A 22 -5.42 -9.70 10.63
CA LEU A 22 -6.22 -10.68 11.34
C LEU A 22 -5.82 -12.15 11.06
N PRO A 23 -5.59 -12.60 9.81
CA PRO A 23 -5.16 -13.97 9.55
C PRO A 23 -3.82 -14.32 10.21
N HIS A 24 -2.89 -13.37 10.26
CA HIS A 24 -1.61 -13.55 10.95
C HIS A 24 -1.81 -13.62 12.47
N TYR A 25 -2.66 -12.76 13.03
CA TYR A 25 -2.99 -12.76 14.45
C TYR A 25 -3.63 -14.07 14.91
N THR A 26 -4.58 -14.61 14.14
CA THR A 26 -5.23 -15.90 14.47
C THR A 26 -4.26 -17.08 14.34
N THR A 27 -3.39 -17.08 13.33
CA THR A 27 -2.33 -18.09 13.17
C THR A 27 -1.36 -18.12 14.36
N MET A 28 -1.15 -16.97 15.02
CA MET A 28 -0.33 -16.85 16.23
C MET A 28 -1.09 -17.17 17.53
N ASN A 29 -2.24 -17.87 17.45
CA ASN A 29 -3.13 -18.18 18.58
C ASN A 29 -3.67 -16.92 19.31
N GLY A 30 -3.86 -15.82 18.59
CA GLY A 30 -4.52 -14.63 19.13
C GLY A 30 -6.01 -14.90 19.44
N THR A 31 -6.46 -14.54 20.64
CA THR A 31 -7.80 -14.90 21.15
C THR A 31 -8.69 -13.70 21.51
N ALA A 32 -8.26 -12.46 21.24
CA ALA A 32 -9.03 -11.27 21.57
C ALA A 32 -10.30 -11.17 20.70
N SER A 33 -11.43 -11.67 21.22
CA SER A 33 -12.71 -11.76 20.50
C SER A 33 -13.18 -10.42 19.94
N LEU A 34 -13.08 -9.34 20.71
CA LEU A 34 -13.46 -7.99 20.25
C LEU A 34 -12.62 -7.53 19.07
N LEU A 35 -11.31 -7.81 19.07
CA LEU A 35 -10.42 -7.43 17.98
C LEU A 35 -10.74 -8.24 16.73
N ILE A 36 -10.96 -9.55 16.88
CA ILE A 36 -11.33 -10.45 15.78
C ILE A 36 -12.63 -9.97 15.14
N SER A 37 -13.69 -9.83 15.92
CA SER A 37 -15.00 -9.38 15.42
C SER A 37 -14.95 -8.00 14.79
N PHE A 38 -14.14 -7.07 15.31
CA PHE A 38 -13.99 -5.75 14.71
C PHE A 38 -13.21 -5.81 13.38
N ALA A 39 -12.09 -6.55 13.33
CA ALA A 39 -11.23 -6.65 12.17
C ALA A 39 -11.88 -7.44 11.01
N GLU A 40 -12.80 -8.36 11.29
CA GLU A 40 -13.61 -9.06 10.28
C GLU A 40 -14.35 -8.08 9.34
N TYR A 41 -14.88 -6.98 9.87
CA TYR A 41 -15.56 -5.95 9.09
C TYR A 41 -14.62 -4.87 8.56
N GLY A 42 -13.31 -5.02 8.74
CA GLY A 42 -12.36 -3.98 8.38
C GLY A 42 -12.19 -3.75 6.86
N TYR A 43 -12.71 -4.65 6.02
CA TYR A 43 -12.81 -4.45 4.57
C TYR A 43 -13.62 -3.20 4.20
N ILE A 44 -14.60 -2.79 5.02
CA ILE A 44 -15.40 -1.56 4.80
C ILE A 44 -14.50 -0.32 4.77
N GLY A 45 -13.37 -0.35 5.49
CA GLY A 45 -12.39 0.74 5.47
C GLY A 45 -11.83 1.02 4.07
N VAL A 46 -11.83 0.03 3.16
CA VAL A 46 -11.35 0.18 1.79
C VAL A 46 -12.21 1.19 1.03
N ASP A 47 -13.54 1.02 1.08
CA ASP A 47 -14.49 1.90 0.40
C ASP A 47 -14.39 3.34 0.93
N ILE A 48 -14.35 3.49 2.25
CA ILE A 48 -14.21 4.80 2.92
C ILE A 48 -12.91 5.48 2.49
N PHE A 49 -11.79 4.74 2.50
CA PHE A 49 -10.48 5.27 2.12
C PHE A 49 -10.45 5.74 0.67
N PHE A 50 -11.02 4.96 -0.26
CA PHE A 50 -11.02 5.30 -1.68
C PHE A 50 -11.95 6.48 -1.99
N VAL A 51 -13.16 6.51 -1.45
CA VAL A 51 -14.11 7.63 -1.66
C VAL A 51 -13.52 8.94 -1.15
N ILE A 52 -12.96 8.95 0.06
CA ILE A 52 -12.33 10.15 0.64
C ILE A 52 -11.11 10.57 -0.18
N SER A 53 -10.28 9.61 -0.61
CA SER A 53 -9.12 9.91 -1.42
C SER A 53 -9.52 10.54 -2.76
N GLY A 54 -10.55 9.99 -3.42
CA GLY A 54 -11.13 10.55 -4.64
C GLY A 54 -11.64 11.98 -4.44
N PHE A 55 -12.39 12.22 -3.36
CA PHE A 55 -12.85 13.56 -2.99
C PHE A 55 -11.68 14.55 -2.82
N VAL A 56 -10.66 14.18 -2.03
CA VAL A 56 -9.49 15.03 -1.79
C VAL A 56 -8.72 15.32 -3.09
N ILE A 57 -8.57 14.31 -3.96
CA ILE A 57 -7.93 14.49 -5.26
C ILE A 57 -8.71 15.49 -6.11
N CYS A 58 -10.02 15.27 -6.29
CA CYS A 58 -10.87 16.15 -7.09
C CYS A 58 -10.81 17.59 -6.58
N HIS A 59 -11.05 17.79 -5.28
CA HIS A 59 -11.03 19.11 -4.65
C HIS A 59 -9.66 19.80 -4.74
N THR A 60 -8.54 19.07 -4.67
CA THR A 60 -7.20 19.68 -4.80
C THR A 60 -6.78 19.97 -6.24
N THR A 61 -7.54 19.48 -7.23
CA THR A 61 -7.28 19.67 -8.66
C THR A 61 -8.30 20.56 -9.37
N ILE A 62 -9.51 20.73 -8.82
CA ILE A 62 -10.63 21.38 -9.52
C ILE A 62 -10.36 22.84 -9.93
N HIS A 63 -9.57 23.57 -9.14
CA HIS A 63 -9.20 24.97 -9.43
C HIS A 63 -7.81 25.12 -10.04
N LYS A 64 -7.14 24.03 -10.43
CA LYS A 64 -5.82 24.10 -11.06
C LYS A 64 -5.97 24.18 -12.58
N GLU A 65 -5.15 25.01 -13.21
CA GLU A 65 -5.09 25.09 -14.66
C GLU A 65 -4.68 23.75 -15.27
N ARG A 66 -5.39 23.35 -16.32
CA ARG A 66 -5.13 22.12 -17.07
C ARG A 66 -3.99 22.36 -18.07
N ASN A 67 -2.76 22.33 -17.56
CA ASN A 67 -1.55 22.44 -18.37
C ASN A 67 -0.58 21.27 -18.10
N TYR A 68 0.35 21.04 -19.02
CA TYR A 68 1.33 19.95 -18.93
C TYR A 68 2.20 20.05 -17.67
N HIS A 69 2.49 21.27 -17.20
CA HIS A 69 3.28 21.50 -16.00
C HIS A 69 2.58 20.96 -14.74
N ASN A 70 1.30 21.27 -14.55
CA ASN A 70 0.50 20.82 -13.42
C ASN A 70 0.25 19.31 -13.46
N LEU A 71 0.07 18.74 -14.67
CA LEU A 71 -0.02 17.30 -14.86
C LEU A 71 1.28 16.61 -14.42
N TYR A 72 2.44 17.06 -14.93
CA TYR A 72 3.73 16.49 -14.57
C TYR A 72 4.00 16.58 -13.08
N LYS A 73 3.71 17.74 -12.46
CA LYS A 73 3.84 17.93 -11.01
C LYS A 73 2.97 16.93 -10.23
N PHE A 74 1.73 16.72 -10.64
CA PHE A 74 0.81 15.78 -10.01
C PHE A 74 1.29 14.33 -10.13
N VAL A 75 1.68 13.89 -11.33
CA VAL A 75 2.20 12.54 -11.58
C VAL A 75 3.48 12.31 -10.79
N LYS A 76 4.43 13.26 -10.82
CA LYS A 76 5.67 13.19 -10.04
C LYS A 76 5.40 12.99 -8.55
N HIS A 77 4.52 13.78 -7.95
CA HIS A 77 4.19 13.63 -6.52
C HIS A 77 3.54 12.27 -6.20
N ARG A 78 2.76 11.70 -7.11
CA ARG A 78 2.16 10.37 -6.93
C ARG A 78 3.19 9.26 -7.06
N MET A 79 4.04 9.32 -8.07
CA MET A 79 5.11 8.35 -8.28
C MET A 79 6.07 8.38 -7.09
N LEU A 80 6.51 9.56 -6.65
CA LEU A 80 7.33 9.69 -5.46
C LEU A 80 6.64 9.08 -4.23
N ARG A 81 5.33 9.28 -4.05
CA ARG A 81 4.62 8.68 -2.91
C ARG A 81 4.64 7.14 -2.93
N ILE A 82 4.49 6.52 -4.10
CA ILE A 82 4.48 5.06 -4.24
C ILE A 82 5.91 4.52 -4.09
N TYR A 83 6.85 5.01 -4.90
CA TYR A 83 8.21 4.48 -4.95
C TYR A 83 9.06 4.83 -3.73
N LEU A 84 8.87 6.00 -3.11
CA LEU A 84 9.60 6.36 -1.88
C LEU A 84 9.23 5.43 -0.72
N GLY A 85 7.97 4.99 -0.66
CA GLY A 85 7.53 4.00 0.31
C GLY A 85 8.02 2.59 -0.03
N TYR A 86 7.97 2.20 -1.31
CA TYR A 86 8.29 0.85 -1.76
C TYR A 86 9.80 0.52 -1.77
N TRP A 87 10.64 1.39 -2.36
CA TRP A 87 12.04 1.06 -2.61
C TRP A 87 12.87 0.72 -1.36
N PRO A 88 12.70 1.37 -0.19
CA PRO A 88 13.41 0.94 1.02
C PRO A 88 13.14 -0.52 1.37
N PHE A 89 11.88 -0.96 1.31
CA PHE A 89 11.52 -2.36 1.58
C PHE A 89 12.02 -3.29 0.48
N PHE A 90 11.99 -2.87 -0.78
CA PHE A 90 12.60 -3.62 -1.88
C PHE A 90 14.09 -3.87 -1.63
N PHE A 91 14.86 -2.83 -1.28
CA PHE A 91 16.29 -2.98 -1.01
C PHE A 91 16.55 -3.85 0.21
N ILE A 92 15.76 -3.71 1.28
CA ILE A 92 15.87 -4.59 2.45
C ILE A 92 15.61 -6.04 2.06
N ALA A 93 14.51 -6.32 1.34
CA ALA A 93 14.17 -7.66 0.87
C ALA A 93 15.22 -8.24 -0.08
N PHE A 94 15.80 -7.40 -0.94
CA PHE A 94 16.87 -7.78 -1.86
C PHE A 94 18.13 -8.18 -1.11
N LEU A 95 18.57 -7.35 -0.16
CA LEU A 95 19.73 -7.65 0.68
C LEU A 95 19.51 -8.93 1.48
N LEU A 96 18.35 -9.08 2.15
CA LEU A 96 18.04 -10.28 2.92
C LEU A 96 18.03 -11.55 2.06
N SER A 97 17.48 -11.48 0.84
CA SER A 97 17.45 -12.61 -0.10
C SER A 97 18.84 -12.94 -0.62
N TYR A 98 19.66 -11.92 -0.92
CA TYR A 98 21.04 -12.09 -1.36
C TYR A 98 21.90 -12.82 -0.32
N TYR A 99 21.71 -12.55 0.97
CA TYR A 99 22.43 -13.24 2.04
C TYR A 99 21.87 -14.62 2.41
N SER A 100 20.54 -14.80 2.36
CA SER A 100 19.89 -16.02 2.86
C SER A 100 19.75 -17.11 1.79
N ASP A 101 19.44 -16.73 0.55
CA ASP A 101 19.19 -17.68 -0.54
C ASP A 101 19.41 -17.03 -1.92
N PRO A 102 20.67 -17.08 -2.44
CA PRO A 102 21.00 -16.50 -3.73
C PRO A 102 20.25 -17.15 -4.90
N GLN A 103 19.84 -18.42 -4.78
CA GLN A 103 19.14 -19.14 -5.86
C GLN A 103 17.71 -18.64 -6.08
N LYS A 104 17.14 -17.98 -5.08
CA LYS A 104 15.82 -17.35 -5.17
C LYS A 104 15.83 -16.15 -6.13
N LEU A 105 16.96 -15.45 -6.26
CA LEU A 105 17.09 -14.26 -7.11
C LEU A 105 17.06 -14.59 -8.61
N GLU A 106 17.48 -15.79 -9.01
CA GLU A 106 17.47 -16.22 -10.41
C GLU A 106 16.08 -16.59 -10.93
N ARG A 107 15.14 -16.89 -10.02
CA ARG A 107 13.76 -17.28 -10.37
C ARG A 107 12.80 -16.08 -10.43
N ILE A 108 13.20 -14.94 -9.88
CA ILE A 108 12.35 -13.77 -9.65
C ILE A 108 12.64 -12.70 -10.69
N ASP A 109 11.60 -12.02 -11.18
CA ASP A 109 11.78 -10.85 -12.04
C ASP A 109 12.15 -9.63 -11.19
N LEU A 110 13.44 -9.34 -11.10
CA LEU A 110 13.97 -8.21 -10.36
C LEU A 110 13.57 -6.86 -10.96
N LEU A 111 13.49 -6.76 -12.29
CA LEU A 111 13.09 -5.53 -12.97
C LEU A 111 11.59 -5.28 -12.78
N GLY A 112 10.78 -6.31 -12.96
CA GLY A 112 9.35 -6.25 -12.72
C GLY A 112 9.00 -5.98 -11.26
N SER A 113 9.79 -6.50 -10.32
CA SER A 113 9.68 -6.16 -8.91
C SER A 113 10.03 -4.69 -8.66
N PHE A 114 11.18 -4.22 -9.15
CA PHE A 114 11.65 -2.85 -8.94
C PHE A 114 10.66 -1.78 -9.45
N PHE A 115 10.03 -2.02 -10.60
CA PHE A 115 9.04 -1.13 -11.21
C PHE A 115 7.58 -1.47 -10.86
N LEU A 116 7.33 -2.49 -10.03
CA LEU A 116 5.98 -2.99 -9.73
C LEU A 116 5.15 -3.31 -10.99
N THR A 117 5.79 -3.74 -12.08
CA THR A 117 5.13 -4.04 -13.36
C THR A 117 4.75 -5.51 -13.50
N ASN A 118 5.31 -6.39 -12.68
CA ASN A 118 4.96 -7.80 -12.71
C ASN A 118 3.60 -8.03 -12.04
N SER A 119 2.65 -8.62 -12.79
CA SER A 119 1.32 -8.97 -12.30
C SER A 119 1.26 -10.32 -11.58
N ASN A 120 2.26 -11.19 -11.78
CA ASN A 120 2.37 -12.45 -11.04
C ASN A 120 2.97 -12.17 -9.66
N LEU A 121 2.10 -12.08 -8.66
CA LEU A 121 2.46 -11.80 -7.26
C LEU A 121 3.44 -12.82 -6.65
N TYR A 122 3.50 -14.03 -7.21
CA TYR A 122 4.43 -15.09 -6.81
C TYR A 122 5.85 -14.92 -7.33
N ASP A 123 6.02 -14.17 -8.43
CA ASP A 123 7.30 -13.91 -9.08
C ASP A 123 7.96 -12.61 -8.58
N LEU A 124 7.39 -12.01 -7.52
CA LEU A 124 7.89 -10.80 -6.87
C LEU A 124 8.83 -11.14 -5.72
N LEU A 125 9.84 -10.29 -5.54
CA LEU A 125 10.80 -10.38 -4.44
C LEU A 125 10.13 -10.32 -3.05
N LEU A 126 9.08 -9.50 -2.95
CA LEU A 126 8.19 -9.42 -1.81
C LEU A 126 6.89 -10.15 -2.17
N PRO A 127 6.73 -11.42 -1.80
CA PRO A 127 5.50 -12.14 -2.07
C PRO A 127 4.37 -11.47 -1.28
N VAL A 128 3.26 -11.21 -1.96
CA VAL A 128 2.01 -10.75 -1.34
C VAL A 128 1.11 -11.98 -1.23
N THR A 129 1.05 -12.57 -0.04
CA THR A 129 0.15 -13.69 0.31
C THR A 129 -1.16 -13.18 0.88
#